data_AF-A0A6J0MJ45-F1
#
_entry.id   AF-A0A6J0MJ45-F1
#
_cell.length_a   1.000
_cell.length_b   1.000
_cell.length_c   1.000
_cell.angle_alpha   90.00
_cell.angle_beta   90.00
_cell.angle_gamma   90.00
#
_symmetry.space_group_name_H-M   'P 1'
#
loop_
_entity.id
_entity.type
_entity.pdbx_description
1 polymer ?
#
loop_
_entity_poly.entity_id
_entity_poly.type
_entity_poly.pdbx_seq_one_letter_code
_entity_poly.pdbx_strand_id
1 'polypeptide(L)'
;MASLSTLYSSSPSLKQSVKPLTAPTTRGGDSFSFPHTSKPTHLPPLTLSASRSSDTSHLDVAAKKELIKDPDALWKRYLDWLYQQKDLGLYLDVSRVGFTDEFVADMEGRFKGAFKAMEDLEKGSIANPDEGRMVGHYWLRNSSLAPRPALRTLIENTLDSICSFADDVVSGKIKPPSSPAGRFTQILSVGIGGSALGPQFVAEALAPDNPPLKIRFIDNTDPAGIDHQIAQLGPELASTLVIVISKSGGTPETRNGLLEVQKAFRDAGLNFAKQGVAITQENSLLDNTARIEGWLARFPMYDWVGGRTSVMSAVGLLPAALQGIDIREMLAGAAIMDEATRTTSLKNNPAALLAMCWYWASDGVGSKDMVILPYKDSLLLFSRYLQQLVMESLGKEFDLDGNTVNQGLTVYGNKGSTDQHAYIQQLREGVHNFFATFIEVLRDRPPGHDWDLEPGVTCGDYLFGMLQGTRSALYANGRESISVTIEEVTPRSVGALIALYERAVGLYASLVNINAYHQPGVEAGKKAAAEVLALQKRVLSVLNEASCKDPVEPLTLDEIADRCHAPEEIEMIYKIIAHMF
;
A
#
# COMPACT_ATOMS: atom_id res chain seq x y z
N MET A 1 33.13 -43.71 6.70
CA MET A 1 32.60 -45.03 6.26
C MET A 1 31.11 -44.84 6.00
N ALA A 2 30.51 -45.29 4.90
CA ALA A 2 31.04 -45.89 3.68
C ALA A 2 30.51 -45.13 2.44
N SER A 3 30.98 -45.49 1.24
CA SER A 3 30.61 -44.84 -0.03
C SER A 3 30.05 -45.87 -1.00
N LEU A 4 29.16 -45.46 -1.92
CA LEU A 4 29.34 -45.71 -3.35
C LEU A 4 28.28 -44.97 -4.21
N SER A 5 28.77 -44.29 -5.25
CA SER A 5 28.02 -43.87 -6.43
C SER A 5 28.06 -45.03 -7.47
N THR A 6 27.09 -45.21 -8.38
CA THR A 6 26.85 -44.40 -9.59
C THR A 6 25.72 -45.07 -10.40
N LEU A 7 25.06 -44.36 -11.34
CA LEU A 7 24.97 -44.75 -12.77
C LEU A 7 24.14 -43.77 -13.64
N TYR A 8 24.50 -43.78 -14.94
CA TYR A 8 23.99 -43.06 -16.12
C TYR A 8 22.53 -43.48 -16.51
N SER A 9 21.78 -42.86 -17.45
CA SER A 9 21.81 -41.56 -18.16
C SER A 9 20.61 -41.47 -19.15
N SER A 10 20.24 -40.25 -19.57
CA SER A 10 19.56 -39.89 -20.84
C SER A 10 18.10 -40.32 -21.13
N SER A 11 17.35 -39.40 -21.77
CA SER A 11 15.92 -39.49 -22.12
C SER A 11 15.66 -40.12 -23.51
N PRO A 12 14.40 -40.28 -23.96
CA PRO A 12 13.80 -39.20 -24.78
C PRO A 12 12.28 -38.94 -24.59
N SER A 13 11.80 -37.89 -25.26
CA SER A 13 10.42 -37.37 -25.25
C SER A 13 9.41 -38.18 -26.09
N LEU A 14 8.12 -38.08 -25.75
CA LEU A 14 7.01 -38.42 -26.66
C LEU A 14 6.02 -37.24 -26.81
N LYS A 15 5.54 -37.01 -28.04
CA LYS A 15 4.54 -36.00 -28.39
C LYS A 15 3.15 -36.64 -28.50
N GLN A 16 2.09 -35.90 -28.17
CA GLN A 16 0.70 -36.31 -28.45
C GLN A 16 0.18 -35.71 -29.76
N SER A 17 -0.66 -36.45 -30.48
CA SER A 17 -1.56 -35.90 -31.51
C SER A 17 -2.72 -36.85 -31.85
N VAL A 18 -3.97 -36.38 -31.74
CA VAL A 18 -4.98 -36.33 -32.85
C VAL A 18 -5.27 -37.66 -33.60
N LYS A 19 -6.50 -38.22 -33.72
CA LYS A 19 -7.89 -37.72 -33.48
C LYS A 19 -8.90 -38.94 -33.32
N PRO A 20 -10.25 -38.83 -33.44
CA PRO A 20 -11.20 -39.73 -32.75
C PRO A 20 -11.95 -40.72 -33.68
N LEU A 21 -12.94 -41.43 -33.13
CA LEU A 21 -14.06 -42.04 -33.88
C LEU A 21 -15.39 -42.00 -33.09
N THR A 22 -16.50 -42.29 -33.77
CA THR A 22 -17.88 -41.90 -33.39
C THR A 22 -18.75 -43.04 -32.86
N ALA A 23 -19.83 -42.69 -32.14
CA ALA A 23 -20.83 -43.63 -31.62
C ALA A 23 -21.88 -44.09 -32.67
N PRO A 24 -22.54 -45.24 -32.43
CA PRO A 24 -23.86 -45.57 -32.99
C PRO A 24 -24.95 -45.74 -31.91
N THR A 25 -26.21 -45.92 -32.33
CA THR A 25 -27.42 -46.01 -31.48
C THR A 25 -28.22 -47.30 -31.76
N THR A 26 -29.08 -47.77 -30.82
CA THR A 26 -30.57 -47.93 -30.98
C THR A 26 -31.26 -48.94 -30.02
N ARG A 27 -32.34 -48.47 -29.35
CA ARG A 27 -33.70 -49.08 -29.10
C ARG A 27 -33.94 -50.38 -28.26
N GLY A 28 -35.08 -50.36 -27.54
CA GLY A 28 -35.72 -51.45 -26.74
C GLY A 28 -35.44 -51.30 -25.23
N GLY A 29 -36.34 -51.45 -24.24
CA GLY A 29 -37.79 -51.77 -24.23
C GLY A 29 -38.07 -53.19 -23.71
N ASP A 30 -38.89 -53.49 -22.68
CA ASP A 30 -39.69 -52.67 -21.72
C ASP A 30 -39.68 -53.40 -20.33
N SER A 31 -40.60 -53.42 -19.34
CA SER A 31 -42.01 -53.01 -19.11
C SER A 31 -42.41 -53.12 -17.60
N PHE A 32 -43.70 -52.90 -17.25
CA PHE A 32 -44.37 -53.13 -15.92
C PHE A 32 -44.08 -52.17 -14.73
N SER A 33 -44.89 -52.29 -13.65
CA SER A 33 -45.40 -51.13 -12.88
C SER A 33 -45.76 -51.35 -11.38
N PHE A 34 -46.01 -50.22 -10.67
CA PHE A 34 -46.62 -50.00 -9.33
C PHE A 34 -45.70 -49.84 -8.10
N PRO A 35 -46.11 -49.14 -7.00
CA PRO A 35 -47.32 -48.30 -6.76
C PRO A 35 -47.03 -46.85 -6.26
N HIS A 36 -48.09 -46.08 -5.93
CA HIS A 36 -48.03 -44.76 -5.27
C HIS A 36 -47.90 -44.85 -3.73
N THR A 37 -47.22 -43.86 -3.10
CA THR A 37 -47.59 -43.28 -1.79
C THR A 37 -47.06 -41.84 -1.58
N SER A 38 -47.82 -41.04 -0.82
CA SER A 38 -47.44 -39.82 -0.05
C SER A 38 -46.52 -38.72 -0.62
N LYS A 39 -47.04 -37.48 -0.70
CA LYS A 39 -46.25 -36.23 -0.81
C LYS A 39 -45.64 -35.82 0.55
N PRO A 40 -44.46 -35.19 0.58
CA PRO A 40 -44.08 -34.19 1.58
C PRO A 40 -44.60 -32.79 1.21
N THR A 41 -44.90 -31.95 2.19
CA THR A 41 -45.26 -30.53 2.01
C THR A 41 -44.03 -29.63 2.04
N HIS A 42 -43.98 -28.62 1.16
CA HIS A 42 -42.97 -27.55 1.26
C HIS A 42 -43.20 -26.70 2.52
N LEU A 43 -42.12 -26.40 3.25
CA LEU A 43 -42.06 -25.32 4.22
C LEU A 43 -41.46 -24.07 3.55
N PRO A 44 -42.02 -22.86 3.76
CA PRO A 44 -41.39 -21.61 3.35
C PRO A 44 -40.22 -21.23 4.28
N PRO A 45 -39.28 -20.37 3.84
CA PRO A 45 -38.17 -19.92 4.67
C PRO A 45 -38.64 -19.03 5.84
N LEU A 46 -37.94 -19.13 6.97
CA LEU A 46 -38.20 -18.36 8.18
C LEU A 46 -37.83 -16.88 8.02
N THR A 47 -38.82 -16.00 8.08
CA THR A 47 -38.62 -14.55 8.24
C THR A 47 -38.34 -14.22 9.71
N LEU A 48 -37.09 -13.91 10.05
CA LEU A 48 -36.72 -13.36 11.36
C LEU A 48 -37.18 -11.90 11.48
N SER A 49 -38.35 -11.68 12.08
CA SER A 49 -38.89 -10.36 12.37
C SER A 49 -38.23 -9.74 13.61
N ALA A 50 -37.09 -9.08 13.43
CA ALA A 50 -36.48 -8.26 14.48
C ALA A 50 -37.25 -6.93 14.62
N SER A 51 -37.98 -6.74 15.72
CA SER A 51 -38.70 -5.51 16.03
C SER A 51 -37.74 -4.39 16.41
N ARG A 52 -37.36 -3.53 15.45
CA ARG A 52 -36.65 -2.27 15.75
C ARG A 52 -37.64 -1.22 16.25
N SER A 53 -37.33 -0.62 17.39
CA SER A 53 -37.97 0.61 17.87
C SER A 53 -37.63 1.77 16.93
N SER A 54 -38.62 2.58 16.59
CA SER A 54 -38.47 3.75 15.72
C SER A 54 -37.90 4.95 16.49
N ASP A 55 -36.60 5.21 16.31
CA ASP A 55 -36.04 6.57 16.22
C ASP A 55 -34.59 6.52 15.72
N THR A 56 -34.43 6.45 14.40
CA THR A 56 -33.16 6.72 13.70
C THR A 56 -33.49 7.42 12.39
N SER A 57 -32.87 8.58 12.14
CA SER A 57 -33.05 9.35 10.91
C SER A 57 -32.26 8.74 9.76
N HIS A 58 -32.76 7.62 9.23
CA HIS A 58 -32.24 7.05 7.99
C HIS A 58 -32.45 8.05 6.84
N LEU A 59 -31.34 8.53 6.27
CA LEU A 59 -31.35 9.29 5.03
C LEU A 59 -31.92 8.42 3.91
N ASP A 60 -32.93 8.93 3.19
CA ASP A 60 -33.35 8.31 1.94
C ASP A 60 -32.15 8.28 0.98
N VAL A 61 -31.75 7.07 0.57
CA VAL A 61 -30.70 6.89 -0.45
C VAL A 61 -31.28 7.35 -1.78
N ALA A 62 -31.04 8.62 -2.11
CA ALA A 62 -31.51 9.25 -3.33
C ALA A 62 -31.12 8.39 -4.54
N ALA A 63 -32.12 7.93 -5.31
CA ALA A 63 -31.90 7.05 -6.44
C ALA A 63 -30.92 7.69 -7.43
N LYS A 64 -29.73 7.11 -7.56
CA LYS A 64 -28.65 7.62 -8.43
C LYS A 64 -29.17 7.75 -9.87
N LYS A 65 -29.26 9.00 -10.36
CA LYS A 65 -29.66 9.33 -11.73
C LYS A 65 -28.70 8.64 -12.72
N GLU A 66 -29.18 8.28 -13.92
CA GLU A 66 -28.29 7.71 -14.94
C GLU A 66 -27.17 8.69 -15.33
N LEU A 67 -26.00 8.14 -15.69
CA LEU A 67 -24.86 8.91 -16.17
C LEU A 67 -25.21 9.64 -17.48
N ILE A 68 -24.68 10.85 -17.67
CA ILE A 68 -24.96 11.71 -18.82
C ILE A 68 -24.42 11.09 -20.12
N LYS A 69 -25.31 10.53 -20.93
CA LYS A 69 -24.95 9.90 -22.22
C LYS A 69 -24.97 10.85 -23.43
N ASP A 70 -25.50 12.06 -23.26
CA ASP A 70 -25.45 13.10 -24.30
C ASP A 70 -24.03 13.71 -24.39
N PRO A 71 -23.37 13.70 -25.57
CA PRO A 71 -21.99 14.19 -25.70
C PRO A 71 -21.83 15.69 -25.38
N ASP A 72 -22.79 16.53 -25.78
CA ASP A 72 -22.71 17.98 -25.57
C ASP A 72 -22.90 18.35 -24.09
N ALA A 73 -23.80 17.67 -23.39
CA ALA A 73 -23.99 17.81 -21.94
C ALA A 73 -22.78 17.26 -21.17
N LEU A 74 -22.21 16.13 -21.59
CA LEU A 74 -21.01 15.58 -20.96
C LEU A 74 -19.78 16.49 -21.18
N TRP A 75 -19.64 17.09 -22.37
CA TRP A 75 -18.59 18.08 -22.64
C TRP A 75 -18.76 19.35 -21.81
N LYS A 76 -19.99 19.87 -21.66
CA LYS A 76 -20.28 20.99 -20.74
C LYS A 76 -19.92 20.63 -19.30
N ARG A 77 -20.27 19.43 -18.83
CA ARG A 77 -19.89 18.94 -17.50
C ARG A 77 -18.38 18.78 -17.35
N TYR A 78 -17.67 18.33 -18.38
CA TYR A 78 -16.20 18.28 -18.38
C TYR A 78 -15.59 19.68 -18.25
N LEU A 79 -16.02 20.65 -19.07
CA LEU A 79 -15.56 22.04 -18.95
C LEU A 79 -15.88 22.68 -17.59
N ASP A 80 -16.99 22.29 -16.98
CA ASP A 80 -17.44 22.82 -15.69
C ASP A 80 -16.76 22.16 -14.47
N TRP A 81 -16.34 20.89 -14.57
CA TRP A 81 -15.78 20.10 -13.46
C TRP A 81 -14.33 19.63 -13.64
N LEU A 82 -13.65 20.01 -14.73
CA LEU A 82 -12.22 19.81 -14.91
C LEU A 82 -11.45 20.79 -14.01
N TYR A 83 -10.85 20.28 -12.94
CA TYR A 83 -9.87 21.04 -12.18
C TYR A 83 -8.50 21.02 -12.86
N GLN A 84 -7.75 22.12 -12.76
CA GLN A 84 -6.39 22.26 -13.31
C GLN A 84 -5.48 22.94 -12.28
N GLN A 85 -4.35 22.31 -11.93
CA GLN A 85 -3.21 22.97 -11.30
C GLN A 85 -2.05 23.06 -12.29
N LYS A 86 -1.98 24.21 -12.97
CA LYS A 86 -1.08 24.46 -14.11
C LYS A 86 0.39 24.41 -13.71
N ASP A 87 0.73 24.87 -12.50
CA ASP A 87 2.11 24.91 -11.99
C ASP A 87 2.69 23.51 -11.68
N LEU A 88 1.84 22.47 -11.77
CA LEU A 88 2.19 21.05 -11.61
C LEU A 88 1.92 20.22 -12.87
N GLY A 89 1.40 20.83 -13.93
CA GLY A 89 0.90 20.10 -15.11
C GLY A 89 -0.20 19.07 -14.77
N LEU A 90 -0.96 19.30 -13.68
CA LEU A 90 -1.89 18.34 -13.11
C LEU A 90 -3.35 18.71 -13.41
N TYR A 91 -4.14 17.74 -13.85
CA TYR A 91 -5.56 17.88 -14.14
C TYR A 91 -6.36 16.81 -13.39
N LEU A 92 -7.59 17.13 -13.01
CA LEU A 92 -8.52 16.21 -12.38
C LEU A 92 -9.88 16.33 -13.05
N ASP A 93 -10.28 15.29 -13.78
CA ASP A 93 -11.60 15.13 -14.38
C ASP A 93 -12.47 14.21 -13.53
N VAL A 94 -13.61 14.75 -13.10
CA VAL A 94 -14.66 14.03 -12.37
C VAL A 94 -16.00 13.99 -13.13
N SER A 95 -16.03 14.44 -14.38
CA SER A 95 -17.26 14.53 -15.20
C SER A 95 -17.97 13.19 -15.39
N ARG A 96 -17.21 12.08 -15.37
CA ARG A 96 -17.69 10.69 -15.51
C ARG A 96 -18.10 10.02 -14.17
N VAL A 97 -18.26 10.80 -13.10
CA VAL A 97 -18.90 10.38 -11.84
C VAL A 97 -20.34 10.92 -11.80
N GLY A 98 -21.30 10.15 -11.26
CA GLY A 98 -22.74 10.42 -11.40
C GLY A 98 -23.32 11.54 -10.52
N PHE A 99 -22.53 12.23 -9.71
CA PHE A 99 -23.01 13.19 -8.72
C PHE A 99 -23.84 14.32 -9.33
N THR A 100 -24.91 14.72 -8.65
CA THR A 100 -25.84 15.74 -9.13
C THR A 100 -25.61 17.09 -8.43
N ASP A 101 -26.08 18.18 -9.02
CA ASP A 101 -25.92 19.52 -8.43
C ASP A 101 -26.64 19.64 -7.08
N GLU A 102 -27.75 18.91 -6.89
CA GLU A 102 -28.44 18.83 -5.59
C GLU A 102 -27.60 18.14 -4.51
N PHE A 103 -26.83 17.10 -4.89
CA PHE A 103 -25.89 16.43 -4.00
C PHE A 103 -24.67 17.30 -3.68
N VAL A 104 -24.14 18.04 -4.68
CA VAL A 104 -23.05 19.01 -4.45
C VAL A 104 -23.46 20.04 -3.39
N ALA A 105 -24.70 20.54 -3.44
CA ALA A 105 -25.20 21.52 -2.48
C ALA A 105 -25.28 21.00 -1.03
N ASP A 106 -25.62 19.71 -0.81
CA ASP A 106 -25.53 19.08 0.52
C ASP A 106 -24.07 18.92 0.96
N MET A 107 -23.21 18.42 0.06
CA MET A 107 -21.80 18.22 0.33
C MET A 107 -21.06 19.52 0.65
N GLU A 108 -21.39 20.66 0.03
CA GLU A 108 -20.86 21.98 0.39
C GLU A 108 -21.17 22.38 1.85
N GLY A 109 -22.23 21.85 2.45
CA GLY A 109 -22.49 21.97 3.89
C GLY A 109 -21.45 21.20 4.70
N ARG A 110 -21.27 19.92 4.39
CA ARG A 110 -20.35 19.00 5.10
C ARG A 110 -18.87 19.39 4.94
N PHE A 111 -18.47 19.81 3.74
CA PHE A 111 -17.10 20.19 3.43
C PHE A 111 -16.61 21.41 4.22
N LYS A 112 -17.50 22.31 4.67
CA LYS A 112 -17.11 23.41 5.58
C LYS A 112 -16.54 22.87 6.90
N GLY A 113 -17.08 21.77 7.41
CA GLY A 113 -16.53 21.04 8.56
C GLY A 113 -15.19 20.37 8.22
N ALA A 114 -15.12 19.64 7.10
CA ALA A 114 -13.90 18.95 6.68
C ALA A 114 -12.71 19.90 6.41
N PHE A 115 -12.94 21.03 5.75
CA PHE A 115 -11.92 22.06 5.56
C PHE A 115 -11.47 22.66 6.89
N LYS A 116 -12.39 22.87 7.84
CA LYS A 116 -12.05 23.39 9.17
C LYS A 116 -11.21 22.38 9.97
N ALA A 117 -11.57 21.09 9.93
CA ALA A 117 -10.79 20.03 10.54
C ALA A 117 -9.36 19.95 9.98
N MET A 118 -9.19 20.09 8.66
CA MET A 118 -7.86 20.14 8.04
C MET A 118 -7.07 21.42 8.36
N GLU A 119 -7.75 22.57 8.49
CA GLU A 119 -7.13 23.83 8.91
C GLU A 119 -6.57 23.73 10.34
N ASP A 120 -7.36 23.18 11.27
CA ASP A 120 -6.95 23.03 12.67
C ASP A 120 -5.88 21.94 12.86
N LEU A 121 -5.94 20.88 12.05
CA LEU A 121 -4.88 19.86 11.97
C LEU A 121 -3.53 20.49 11.58
N GLU A 122 -3.48 21.27 10.50
CA GLU A 122 -2.23 21.93 10.08
C GLU A 122 -1.73 22.95 11.12
N LYS A 123 -2.63 23.58 11.89
CA LYS A 123 -2.30 24.43 13.04
C LYS A 123 -1.82 23.67 14.28
N GLY A 124 -1.75 22.33 14.22
CA GLY A 124 -1.23 21.51 15.32
C GLY A 124 -2.26 21.11 16.37
N SER A 125 -3.54 20.99 16.01
CA SER A 125 -4.53 20.35 16.89
C SER A 125 -4.20 18.86 17.14
N ILE A 126 -4.82 18.28 18.17
CA ILE A 126 -4.78 16.83 18.40
C ILE A 126 -5.76 16.16 17.43
N ALA A 127 -5.31 15.96 16.20
CA ALA A 127 -6.07 15.30 15.14
C ALA A 127 -6.12 13.76 15.28
N ASN A 128 -5.30 13.17 16.17
CA ASN A 128 -5.35 11.77 16.54
C ASN A 128 -5.68 11.68 18.05
N PRO A 129 -6.97 11.70 18.44
CA PRO A 129 -7.39 11.74 19.84
C PRO A 129 -7.00 10.46 20.61
N ASP A 130 -7.13 9.28 20.01
CA ASP A 130 -6.83 7.98 20.61
C ASP A 130 -5.39 7.86 21.13
N GLU A 131 -4.43 8.41 20.38
CA GLU A 131 -3.02 8.42 20.77
C GLU A 131 -2.57 9.73 21.43
N GLY A 132 -3.46 10.72 21.54
CA GLY A 132 -3.16 12.06 22.05
C GLY A 132 -2.15 12.85 21.20
N ARG A 133 -2.14 12.66 19.87
CA ARG A 133 -1.09 13.18 18.96
C ARG A 133 -1.58 14.23 17.97
N MET A 134 -0.68 15.16 17.65
CA MET A 134 -0.78 16.00 16.44
C MET A 134 -0.49 15.16 15.19
N VAL A 135 -0.89 15.68 14.02
CA VAL A 135 -0.61 15.06 12.71
C VAL A 135 0.05 16.12 11.83
N GLY A 136 1.35 15.96 11.54
CA GLY A 136 2.19 17.06 11.03
C GLY A 136 2.93 16.80 9.73
N HIS A 137 2.56 15.78 8.95
CA HIS A 137 3.27 15.42 7.72
C HIS A 137 3.30 16.56 6.68
N TYR A 138 2.30 17.44 6.67
CA TYR A 138 2.28 18.70 5.90
C TYR A 138 3.46 19.64 6.20
N TRP A 139 3.93 19.70 7.46
CA TRP A 139 5.06 20.55 7.85
C TRP A 139 6.40 20.09 7.28
N LEU A 140 6.52 18.82 6.87
CA LEU A 140 7.72 18.28 6.21
C LEU A 140 7.95 18.94 4.84
N ARG A 141 6.86 19.36 4.18
CA ARG A 141 6.84 19.99 2.85
C ARG A 141 6.94 21.51 2.93
N ASN A 142 6.35 22.09 3.97
CA ASN A 142 6.54 23.50 4.30
C ASN A 142 6.76 23.68 5.82
N SER A 143 8.03 23.79 6.21
CA SER A 143 8.48 23.99 7.59
C SER A 143 7.95 25.28 8.22
N SER A 144 7.56 26.29 7.43
CA SER A 144 7.06 27.57 7.94
C SER A 144 5.67 27.47 8.57
N LEU A 145 4.94 26.38 8.33
CA LEU A 145 3.62 26.11 8.89
C LEU A 145 3.66 25.31 10.20
N ALA A 146 4.85 24.84 10.63
CA ALA A 146 4.98 24.08 11.86
C ALA A 146 4.60 24.96 13.08
N PRO A 147 3.72 24.49 13.99
CA PRO A 147 3.09 25.32 15.02
C PRO A 147 4.03 25.78 16.15
N ARG A 148 5.31 25.36 16.09
CA ARG A 148 6.35 25.69 17.07
C ARG A 148 7.67 25.91 16.32
N PRO A 149 8.41 27.02 16.56
CA PRO A 149 9.70 27.27 15.89
C PRO A 149 10.71 26.12 16.01
N ALA A 150 10.72 25.42 17.16
CA ALA A 150 11.57 24.24 17.36
C ALA A 150 11.25 23.08 16.39
N LEU A 151 9.98 22.88 16.01
CA LEU A 151 9.61 21.87 15.01
C LEU A 151 10.09 22.29 13.61
N ARG A 152 9.93 23.57 13.26
CA ARG A 152 10.45 24.13 12.01
C ARG A 152 11.95 23.86 11.86
N THR A 153 12.75 24.26 12.85
CA THR A 153 14.21 24.06 12.84
C THR A 153 14.60 22.58 12.86
N LEU A 154 13.83 21.72 13.55
CA LEU A 154 14.06 20.27 13.55
C LEU A 154 13.87 19.64 12.15
N ILE A 155 12.86 20.09 11.40
CA ILE A 155 12.58 19.65 10.03
C ILE A 155 13.68 20.16 9.07
N GLU A 156 13.99 21.45 9.13
CA GLU A 156 15.01 22.10 8.30
C GLU A 156 16.40 21.45 8.50
N ASN A 157 16.85 21.31 9.75
CA ASN A 157 18.12 20.64 10.08
C ASN A 157 18.14 19.17 9.61
N THR A 158 17.00 18.47 9.62
CA THR A 158 16.92 17.07 9.19
C THR A 158 17.03 16.96 7.67
N LEU A 159 16.37 17.84 6.92
CA LEU A 159 16.48 17.88 5.45
C LEU A 159 17.92 18.19 5.01
N ASP A 160 18.57 19.19 5.61
CA ASP A 160 19.94 19.54 5.26
C ASP A 160 20.95 18.46 5.69
N SER A 161 20.69 17.76 6.81
CA SER A 161 21.47 16.57 7.20
C SER A 161 21.33 15.42 6.20
N ILE A 162 20.13 15.20 5.64
CA ILE A 162 19.90 14.18 4.60
C ILE A 162 20.66 14.52 3.33
N CYS A 163 20.58 15.77 2.84
CA CYS A 163 21.33 16.21 1.67
C CYS A 163 22.84 16.04 1.89
N SER A 164 23.39 16.59 2.96
CA SER A 164 24.83 16.54 3.27
C SER A 164 25.35 15.10 3.39
N PHE A 165 24.58 14.19 4.00
CA PHE A 165 24.96 12.78 4.08
C PHE A 165 24.87 12.05 2.73
N ALA A 166 23.84 12.34 1.93
CA ALA A 166 23.70 11.76 0.59
C ALA A 166 24.84 12.21 -0.34
N ASP A 167 25.17 13.51 -0.35
CA ASP A 167 26.30 14.07 -1.09
C ASP A 167 27.63 13.44 -0.66
N ASP A 168 27.86 13.30 0.65
CA ASP A 168 29.05 12.66 1.20
C ASP A 168 29.18 11.17 0.80
N VAL A 169 28.07 10.44 0.72
CA VAL A 169 28.04 9.03 0.28
C VAL A 169 28.25 8.91 -1.23
N VAL A 170 27.54 9.71 -2.03
CA VAL A 170 27.61 9.68 -3.50
C VAL A 170 28.97 10.15 -4.02
N SER A 171 29.59 11.13 -3.36
CA SER A 171 30.96 11.57 -3.65
C SER A 171 32.06 10.61 -3.16
N GLY A 172 31.71 9.60 -2.35
CA GLY A 172 32.67 8.66 -1.77
C GLY A 172 33.53 9.23 -0.63
N LYS A 173 33.14 10.36 -0.05
CA LYS A 173 33.74 10.90 1.19
C LYS A 173 33.36 10.02 2.39
N ILE A 174 32.08 9.63 2.48
CA ILE A 174 31.62 8.50 3.28
C ILE A 174 31.63 7.27 2.37
N LYS A 175 32.43 6.26 2.73
CA LYS A 175 32.65 5.06 1.91
C LYS A 175 32.76 3.80 2.76
N PRO A 176 32.38 2.63 2.24
CA PRO A 176 32.50 1.35 2.95
C PRO A 176 33.99 0.99 3.14
N PRO A 177 34.37 0.29 4.22
CA PRO A 177 35.78 0.01 4.51
C PRO A 177 36.49 -0.90 3.50
N SER A 178 35.75 -1.85 2.90
CA SER A 178 36.32 -3.01 2.19
C SER A 178 35.82 -3.18 0.75
N SER A 179 35.13 -2.17 0.19
CA SER A 179 34.57 -2.24 -1.18
C SER A 179 35.67 -2.21 -2.25
N PRO A 180 35.70 -3.18 -3.18
CA PRO A 180 36.54 -3.10 -4.38
C PRO A 180 36.22 -1.89 -5.27
N ALA A 181 35.00 -1.35 -5.20
CA ALA A 181 34.59 -0.15 -5.93
C ALA A 181 35.00 1.16 -5.24
N GLY A 182 35.55 1.12 -4.02
CA GLY A 182 35.99 2.30 -3.25
C GLY A 182 34.87 3.24 -2.76
N ARG A 183 33.61 2.95 -3.10
CA ARG A 183 32.39 3.69 -2.73
C ARG A 183 31.23 2.72 -2.43
N PHE A 184 30.11 3.27 -1.96
CA PHE A 184 28.83 2.57 -1.94
C PHE A 184 28.24 2.51 -3.36
N THR A 185 27.54 1.42 -3.68
CA THR A 185 26.84 1.21 -4.98
C THR A 185 25.45 0.58 -4.81
N GLN A 186 25.12 0.09 -3.61
CA GLN A 186 23.86 -0.57 -3.30
C GLN A 186 23.27 0.02 -2.01
N ILE A 187 21.94 0.04 -1.90
CA ILE A 187 21.16 0.32 -0.69
C ILE A 187 20.37 -0.94 -0.37
N LEU A 188 20.43 -1.41 0.88
CA LEU A 188 19.51 -2.41 1.40
C LEU A 188 18.62 -1.75 2.46
N SER A 189 17.38 -1.44 2.08
CA SER A 189 16.38 -0.84 2.96
C SER A 189 15.62 -1.92 3.71
N VAL A 190 15.68 -1.90 5.04
CA VAL A 190 15.06 -2.89 5.92
C VAL A 190 13.96 -2.20 6.73
N GLY A 191 12.70 -2.55 6.48
CA GLY A 191 11.54 -1.88 7.09
C GLY A 191 10.23 -2.35 6.46
N ILE A 192 9.13 -2.35 7.21
CA ILE A 192 7.82 -2.88 6.78
C ILE A 192 6.73 -1.80 6.73
N GLY A 193 5.73 -1.98 5.88
CA GLY A 193 4.57 -1.09 5.75
C GLY A 193 4.99 0.32 5.34
N GLY A 194 4.70 1.31 6.17
CA GLY A 194 5.04 2.72 5.89
C GLY A 194 6.55 2.97 5.73
N SER A 195 7.37 2.15 6.40
CA SER A 195 8.83 2.16 6.27
C SER A 195 9.36 1.62 4.93
N ALA A 196 8.50 1.04 4.08
CA ALA A 196 8.88 0.39 2.82
C ALA A 196 8.03 0.83 1.63
N LEU A 197 6.70 0.86 1.73
CA LEU A 197 5.82 1.07 0.57
C LEU A 197 5.98 2.46 -0.07
N GLY A 198 6.18 3.50 0.74
CA GLY A 198 6.52 4.84 0.25
C GLY A 198 7.88 4.87 -0.48
N PRO A 199 8.98 4.45 0.17
CA PRO A 199 10.29 4.31 -0.47
C PRO A 199 10.31 3.42 -1.73
N GLN A 200 9.57 2.31 -1.75
CA GLN A 200 9.42 1.43 -2.91
C GLN A 200 8.74 2.15 -4.08
N PHE A 201 7.62 2.83 -3.82
CA PHE A 201 6.92 3.62 -4.85
C PHE A 201 7.79 4.76 -5.39
N VAL A 202 8.47 5.51 -4.52
CA VAL A 202 9.38 6.60 -4.92
C VAL A 202 10.56 6.07 -5.76
N ALA A 203 11.13 4.92 -5.40
CA ALA A 203 12.19 4.29 -6.17
C ALA A 203 11.73 3.85 -7.57
N GLU A 204 10.60 3.14 -7.66
CA GLU A 204 10.04 2.68 -8.95
C GLU A 204 9.61 3.86 -9.85
N ALA A 205 9.07 4.92 -9.25
CA ALA A 205 8.54 6.07 -9.99
C ALA A 205 9.62 7.01 -10.54
N LEU A 206 10.77 7.14 -9.85
CA LEU A 206 11.69 8.26 -10.06
C LEU A 206 13.17 7.90 -10.16
N ALA A 207 13.59 6.65 -9.87
CA ALA A 207 15.00 6.30 -9.97
C ALA A 207 15.47 6.35 -11.45
N PRO A 208 16.59 7.03 -11.77
CA PRO A 208 17.15 6.96 -13.11
C PRO A 208 17.70 5.54 -13.39
N ASP A 209 17.76 5.13 -14.66
CA ASP A 209 18.22 3.78 -15.08
C ASP A 209 19.56 3.34 -14.47
N ASN A 210 20.43 4.30 -14.21
CA ASN A 210 21.76 4.12 -13.61
C ASN A 210 21.91 5.05 -12.40
N PRO A 211 21.28 4.72 -11.24
CA PRO A 211 21.35 5.54 -10.05
C PRO A 211 22.74 5.40 -9.39
N PRO A 212 23.22 6.40 -8.62
CA PRO A 212 24.52 6.32 -7.95
C PRO A 212 24.64 5.11 -7.02
N LEU A 213 23.56 4.82 -6.28
CA LEU A 213 23.34 3.57 -5.57
C LEU A 213 22.02 2.94 -6.03
N LYS A 214 21.99 1.63 -6.29
CA LYS A 214 20.76 0.86 -6.59
C LYS A 214 20.11 0.38 -5.31
N ILE A 215 18.77 0.34 -5.23
CA ILE A 215 18.05 -0.04 -4.01
C ILE A 215 17.43 -1.44 -4.05
N ARG A 216 17.47 -2.15 -2.92
CA ARG A 216 16.76 -3.40 -2.62
C ARG A 216 16.04 -3.27 -1.28
N PHE A 217 14.99 -4.07 -1.08
CA PHE A 217 14.13 -3.99 0.10
C PHE A 217 14.00 -5.34 0.82
N ILE A 218 13.98 -5.30 2.15
CA ILE A 218 13.49 -6.36 3.02
C ILE A 218 12.30 -5.79 3.79
N ASP A 219 11.10 -6.10 3.34
CA ASP A 219 9.81 -5.62 3.87
C ASP A 219 8.94 -6.71 4.50
N ASN A 220 9.47 -7.93 4.63
CA ASN A 220 8.81 -9.10 5.20
C ASN A 220 9.79 -9.90 6.08
N THR A 221 9.27 -10.72 7.01
CA THR A 221 10.07 -11.61 7.87
C THR A 221 10.27 -13.03 7.29
N ASP A 222 9.82 -13.29 6.06
CA ASP A 222 10.06 -14.53 5.34
C ASP A 222 11.57 -14.78 5.14
N PRO A 223 12.14 -15.86 5.72
CA PRO A 223 13.56 -16.17 5.59
C PRO A 223 14.00 -16.35 4.14
N ALA A 224 13.17 -16.96 3.28
CA ALA A 224 13.53 -17.19 1.87
C ALA A 224 13.62 -15.87 1.08
N GLY A 225 12.77 -14.89 1.42
CA GLY A 225 12.85 -13.53 0.87
C GLY A 225 14.10 -12.78 1.34
N ILE A 226 14.46 -12.91 2.62
CA ILE A 226 15.66 -12.31 3.20
C ILE A 226 16.93 -12.91 2.58
N ASP A 227 17.04 -14.25 2.56
CA ASP A 227 18.14 -14.99 1.94
C ASP A 227 18.28 -14.64 0.46
N HIS A 228 17.18 -14.50 -0.27
CA HIS A 228 17.21 -14.10 -1.68
C HIS A 228 17.85 -12.73 -1.87
N GLN A 229 17.48 -11.70 -1.09
CA GLN A 229 18.07 -10.36 -1.23
C GLN A 229 19.55 -10.34 -0.85
N ILE A 230 19.95 -11.10 0.19
CA ILE A 230 21.34 -11.23 0.61
C ILE A 230 22.17 -11.95 -0.47
N ALA A 231 21.66 -13.05 -1.02
CA ALA A 231 22.32 -13.80 -2.10
C ALA A 231 22.40 -13.01 -3.42
N GLN A 232 21.40 -12.18 -3.72
CA GLN A 232 21.37 -11.29 -4.89
C GLN A 232 22.32 -10.09 -4.78
N LEU A 233 22.74 -9.70 -3.58
CA LEU A 233 23.86 -8.78 -3.36
C LEU A 233 25.20 -9.52 -3.48
N GLY A 234 25.34 -10.66 -2.80
CA GLY A 234 26.56 -11.47 -2.85
C GLY A 234 27.82 -10.64 -2.57
N PRO A 235 28.81 -10.59 -3.48
CA PRO A 235 30.00 -9.73 -3.34
C PRO A 235 29.71 -8.23 -3.18
N GLU A 236 28.58 -7.73 -3.69
CA GLU A 236 28.21 -6.31 -3.57
C GLU A 236 27.85 -5.91 -2.13
N LEU A 237 27.67 -6.87 -1.20
CA LEU A 237 27.45 -6.60 0.22
C LEU A 237 28.56 -5.73 0.85
N ALA A 238 29.80 -5.86 0.35
CA ALA A 238 30.93 -5.01 0.73
C ALA A 238 30.81 -3.54 0.26
N SER A 239 29.85 -3.25 -0.61
CA SER A 239 29.49 -1.94 -1.18
C SER A 239 28.05 -1.50 -0.89
N THR A 240 27.33 -2.23 -0.02
CA THR A 240 25.94 -1.93 0.37
C THR A 240 25.89 -1.00 1.57
N LEU A 241 25.09 0.08 1.48
CA LEU A 241 24.63 0.86 2.61
C LEU A 241 23.32 0.25 3.13
N VAL A 242 23.25 -0.12 4.41
CA VAL A 242 22.03 -0.71 5.00
C VAL A 242 21.25 0.38 5.73
N ILE A 243 20.01 0.64 5.31
CA ILE A 243 19.14 1.65 5.92
C ILE A 243 18.03 0.92 6.69
N VAL A 244 18.02 1.04 8.02
CA VAL A 244 17.10 0.32 8.90
C VAL A 244 16.01 1.26 9.41
N ILE A 245 14.75 0.98 9.11
CA ILE A 245 13.65 1.93 9.25
C ILE A 245 12.55 1.37 10.18
N SER A 246 12.55 1.82 11.43
CA SER A 246 11.50 1.50 12.42
C SER A 246 11.38 2.60 13.47
N LYS A 247 10.16 3.15 13.62
CA LYS A 247 9.85 4.22 14.57
C LYS A 247 10.19 3.83 16.01
N SER A 248 9.74 2.66 16.48
CA SER A 248 10.02 2.15 17.83
C SER A 248 11.35 1.39 17.94
N GLY A 249 11.92 0.95 16.82
CA GLY A 249 13.04 0.00 16.78
C GLY A 249 12.69 -1.42 17.23
N GLY A 250 11.45 -1.67 17.66
CA GLY A 250 10.98 -2.96 18.16
C GLY A 250 10.14 -3.77 17.16
N THR A 251 9.92 -3.24 15.95
CA THR A 251 9.16 -3.92 14.87
C THR A 251 9.78 -5.28 14.57
N PRO A 252 9.09 -6.42 14.80
CA PRO A 252 9.69 -7.75 14.71
C PRO A 252 10.31 -8.04 13.34
N GLU A 253 9.63 -7.69 12.26
CA GLU A 253 10.02 -7.96 10.88
C GLU A 253 11.29 -7.18 10.51
N THR A 254 11.30 -5.86 10.77
CA THR A 254 12.49 -5.01 10.62
C THR A 254 13.66 -5.51 11.46
N ARG A 255 13.40 -5.95 12.69
CA ARG A 255 14.43 -6.44 13.63
C ARG A 255 15.01 -7.78 13.17
N ASN A 256 14.19 -8.69 12.66
CA ASN A 256 14.64 -9.98 12.13
C ASN A 256 15.50 -9.75 10.87
N GLY A 257 15.03 -8.93 9.93
CA GLY A 257 15.81 -8.54 8.75
C GLY A 257 17.14 -7.88 9.11
N LEU A 258 17.18 -7.00 10.13
CA LEU A 258 18.42 -6.44 10.66
C LEU A 258 19.38 -7.52 11.17
N LEU A 259 18.89 -8.48 11.97
CA LEU A 259 19.75 -9.52 12.57
C LEU A 259 20.32 -10.49 11.53
N GLU A 260 19.55 -10.85 10.50
CA GLU A 260 20.03 -11.69 9.40
C GLU A 260 21.01 -10.94 8.49
N VAL A 261 20.78 -9.64 8.20
CA VAL A 261 21.78 -8.83 7.50
C VAL A 261 23.04 -8.67 8.33
N GLN A 262 22.94 -8.42 9.65
CA GLN A 262 24.09 -8.41 10.55
C GLN A 262 24.82 -9.77 10.60
N LYS A 263 24.09 -10.89 10.45
CA LYS A 263 24.69 -12.23 10.32
C LYS A 263 25.47 -12.36 9.02
N ALA A 264 24.86 -12.06 7.87
CA ALA A 264 25.52 -12.09 6.57
C ALA A 264 26.77 -11.19 6.53
N PHE A 265 26.72 -10.02 7.17
CA PHE A 265 27.89 -9.15 7.35
C PHE A 265 29.00 -9.84 8.16
N ARG A 266 28.71 -10.47 9.30
CA ARG A 266 29.70 -11.24 10.08
C ARG A 266 30.28 -12.41 9.28
N ASP A 267 29.44 -13.16 8.59
CA ASP A 267 29.83 -14.32 7.78
C ASP A 267 30.73 -13.91 6.60
N ALA A 268 30.53 -12.71 6.04
CA ALA A 268 31.38 -12.09 5.02
C ALA A 268 32.61 -11.34 5.56
N GLY A 269 32.84 -11.31 6.89
CA GLY A 269 33.94 -10.56 7.51
C GLY A 269 33.80 -9.03 7.47
N LEU A 270 32.59 -8.51 7.24
CA LEU A 270 32.28 -7.08 7.11
C LEU A 270 31.83 -6.47 8.45
N ASN A 271 32.14 -5.17 8.64
CA ASN A 271 31.70 -4.42 9.82
C ASN A 271 30.41 -3.65 9.54
N PHE A 272 29.27 -4.19 10.00
CA PHE A 272 27.95 -3.58 9.82
C PHE A 272 27.89 -2.12 10.29
N ALA A 273 28.51 -1.76 11.42
CA ALA A 273 28.48 -0.38 11.94
C ALA A 273 29.22 0.64 11.04
N LYS A 274 29.95 0.20 10.01
CA LYS A 274 30.56 1.07 8.98
C LYS A 274 29.82 1.07 7.65
N GLN A 275 28.63 0.49 7.62
CA GLN A 275 27.73 0.43 6.47
C GLN A 275 26.24 0.62 6.84
N GLY A 276 25.87 0.57 8.13
CA GLY A 276 24.52 0.75 8.63
C GLY A 276 24.13 2.20 8.96
N VAL A 277 22.87 2.53 8.72
CA VAL A 277 22.19 3.80 9.03
C VAL A 277 20.83 3.48 9.66
N ALA A 278 20.43 4.23 10.68
CA ALA A 278 19.10 4.09 11.30
C ALA A 278 18.17 5.26 10.93
N ILE A 279 16.90 4.95 10.67
CA ILE A 279 15.80 5.92 10.57
C ILE A 279 14.75 5.52 11.61
N THR A 280 14.63 6.32 12.67
CA THR A 280 13.96 5.88 13.91
C THR A 280 13.62 7.04 14.84
N GLN A 281 12.71 6.85 15.78
CA GLN A 281 12.46 7.85 16.83
C GLN A 281 13.68 7.95 17.76
N GLU A 282 14.00 9.16 18.22
CA GLU A 282 15.09 9.39 19.17
C GLU A 282 14.84 8.60 20.48
N ASN A 283 15.91 8.02 21.04
CA ASN A 283 15.89 7.15 22.22
C ASN A 283 15.08 5.84 22.07
N SER A 284 14.70 5.44 20.85
CA SER A 284 14.11 4.12 20.58
C SER A 284 15.11 2.97 20.82
N LEU A 285 14.65 1.72 20.71
CA LEU A 285 15.57 0.56 20.76
C LEU A 285 16.64 0.63 19.67
N LEU A 286 16.22 0.92 18.43
CA LEU A 286 17.10 0.99 17.25
C LEU A 286 18.03 2.21 17.31
N ASP A 287 17.56 3.34 17.84
CA ASP A 287 18.37 4.54 18.03
C ASP A 287 19.51 4.30 19.03
N ASN A 288 19.19 3.63 20.13
CA ASN A 288 20.17 3.23 21.13
C ASN A 288 21.16 2.19 20.59
N THR A 289 20.69 1.17 19.86
CA THR A 289 21.56 0.20 19.16
C THR A 289 22.53 0.91 18.22
N ALA A 290 22.03 1.74 17.30
CA ALA A 290 22.86 2.45 16.32
C ALA A 290 23.88 3.41 16.98
N ARG A 291 23.49 4.04 18.09
CA ARG A 291 24.35 4.93 18.89
C ARG A 291 25.42 4.19 19.69
N ILE A 292 25.12 2.99 20.20
CA ILE A 292 26.06 2.18 20.99
C ILE A 292 27.04 1.44 20.08
N GLU A 293 26.57 0.89 18.96
CA GLU A 293 27.43 0.20 17.97
C GLU A 293 28.24 1.15 17.09
N GLY A 294 27.91 2.45 17.05
CA GLY A 294 28.65 3.47 16.31
C GLY A 294 28.43 3.39 14.79
N TRP A 295 27.16 3.27 14.40
CA TRP A 295 26.68 3.28 13.01
C TRP A 295 26.98 4.62 12.30
N LEU A 296 26.91 4.65 10.96
CA LEU A 296 27.32 5.81 10.15
C LEU A 296 26.46 7.06 10.42
N ALA A 297 25.15 6.89 10.52
CA ALA A 297 24.19 7.97 10.76
C ALA A 297 22.91 7.48 11.43
N ARG A 298 22.18 8.42 12.03
CA ARG A 298 20.84 8.24 12.60
C ARG A 298 19.98 9.43 12.19
N PHE A 299 18.79 9.17 11.65
CA PHE A 299 17.84 10.20 11.23
C PHE A 299 16.50 10.04 11.98
N PRO A 300 15.87 11.14 12.42
CA PRO A 300 14.70 11.07 13.28
C PRO A 300 13.41 10.70 12.51
N MET A 301 12.58 9.86 13.15
CA MET A 301 11.15 9.74 12.89
C MET A 301 10.40 10.41 14.03
N TYR A 302 9.45 11.29 13.73
CA TYR A 302 8.70 12.02 14.74
C TYR A 302 7.40 11.31 15.15
N ASP A 303 6.92 11.56 16.36
CA ASP A 303 5.66 11.03 16.89
C ASP A 303 4.46 11.47 16.02
N TRP A 304 4.43 12.75 15.62
CA TRP A 304 3.40 13.36 14.76
C TRP A 304 3.46 13.00 13.26
N VAL A 305 4.39 12.11 12.85
CA VAL A 305 4.41 11.51 11.50
C VAL A 305 3.86 10.09 11.57
N GLY A 306 2.76 9.82 10.86
CA GLY A 306 2.19 8.48 10.70
C GLY A 306 2.99 7.64 9.73
N GLY A 307 3.00 6.31 9.88
CA GLY A 307 3.80 5.42 9.03
C GLY A 307 3.49 5.58 7.54
N ARG A 308 2.21 5.50 7.17
CA ARG A 308 1.69 5.66 5.80
C ARG A 308 1.89 7.06 5.18
N THR A 309 2.15 8.09 5.99
CA THR A 309 2.45 9.47 5.55
C THR A 309 3.91 9.88 5.82
N SER A 310 4.79 8.90 6.04
CA SER A 310 6.20 9.16 6.39
C SER A 310 7.14 9.33 5.20
N VAL A 311 6.70 9.11 3.95
CA VAL A 311 7.57 9.14 2.76
C VAL A 311 8.24 10.51 2.54
N MET A 312 7.60 11.60 2.96
CA MET A 312 8.15 12.96 2.92
C MET A 312 9.08 13.30 4.10
N SER A 313 9.38 12.33 4.97
CA SER A 313 10.39 12.43 6.03
C SER A 313 11.66 11.66 5.63
N ALA A 314 12.65 11.58 6.54
CA ALA A 314 13.87 10.79 6.35
C ALA A 314 13.63 9.40 5.73
N VAL A 315 12.52 8.73 6.10
CA VAL A 315 12.10 7.41 5.58
C VAL A 315 12.18 7.31 4.06
N GLY A 316 11.62 8.27 3.32
CA GLY A 316 11.66 8.28 1.86
C GLY A 316 12.72 9.22 1.28
N LEU A 317 12.98 10.36 1.93
CA LEU A 317 13.93 11.34 1.41
C LEU A 317 15.38 10.83 1.41
N LEU A 318 15.80 10.06 2.42
CA LEU A 318 17.18 9.54 2.44
C LEU A 318 17.47 8.52 1.32
N PRO A 319 16.70 7.42 1.15
CA PRO A 319 16.95 6.50 0.04
C PRO A 319 16.82 7.18 -1.32
N ALA A 320 15.84 8.10 -1.49
CA ALA A 320 15.65 8.81 -2.75
C ALA A 320 16.87 9.69 -3.12
N ALA A 321 17.40 10.48 -2.18
CA ALA A 321 18.59 11.30 -2.42
C ALA A 321 19.83 10.45 -2.77
N LEU A 322 20.00 9.29 -2.13
CA LEU A 322 21.08 8.34 -2.43
C LEU A 322 20.94 7.68 -3.81
N GLN A 323 19.72 7.61 -4.35
CA GLN A 323 19.44 7.21 -5.75
C GLN A 323 19.59 8.36 -6.76
N GLY A 324 19.92 9.57 -6.31
CA GLY A 324 20.05 10.76 -7.17
C GLY A 324 18.72 11.43 -7.55
N ILE A 325 17.64 11.13 -6.83
CA ILE A 325 16.32 11.74 -7.03
C ILE A 325 16.31 13.12 -6.34
N ASP A 326 15.80 14.15 -7.03
CA ASP A 326 15.65 15.49 -6.42
C ASP A 326 14.51 15.51 -5.38
N ILE A 327 14.91 15.32 -4.13
CA ILE A 327 14.01 15.36 -2.98
C ILE A 327 13.46 16.76 -2.66
N ARG A 328 14.13 17.84 -3.09
CA ARG A 328 13.63 19.21 -2.84
C ARG A 328 12.52 19.55 -3.82
N GLU A 329 12.63 19.13 -5.07
CA GLU A 329 11.54 19.18 -6.05
C GLU A 329 10.34 18.31 -5.63
N MET A 330 10.57 17.13 -5.04
CA MET A 330 9.49 16.30 -4.50
C MET A 330 8.74 16.98 -3.35
N LEU A 331 9.44 17.59 -2.41
CA LEU A 331 8.81 18.39 -1.34
C LEU A 331 8.11 19.64 -1.90
N ALA A 332 8.69 20.32 -2.89
CA ALA A 332 8.10 21.51 -3.50
C ALA A 332 6.79 21.21 -4.24
N GLY A 333 6.75 20.15 -5.05
CA GLY A 333 5.52 19.73 -5.73
C GLY A 333 4.40 19.32 -4.77
N ALA A 334 4.79 18.64 -3.69
CA ALA A 334 3.86 18.30 -2.61
C ALA A 334 3.33 19.55 -1.88
N ALA A 335 4.19 20.54 -1.59
CA ALA A 335 3.81 21.80 -0.96
C ALA A 335 2.86 22.66 -1.83
N ILE A 336 3.05 22.67 -3.16
CA ILE A 336 2.16 23.36 -4.11
C ILE A 336 0.77 22.70 -4.12
N MET A 337 0.71 21.36 -4.06
CA MET A 337 -0.58 20.65 -3.95
C MET A 337 -1.25 20.86 -2.59
N ASP A 338 -0.47 20.94 -1.51
CA ASP A 338 -1.02 21.30 -0.19
C ASP A 338 -1.62 22.71 -0.20
N GLU A 339 -0.98 23.69 -0.85
CA GLU A 339 -1.57 25.03 -1.02
C GLU A 339 -2.83 25.01 -1.90
N ALA A 340 -2.78 24.28 -3.03
CA ALA A 340 -3.92 24.07 -3.92
C ALA A 340 -5.13 23.41 -3.24
N THR A 341 -4.92 22.75 -2.09
CA THR A 341 -5.96 22.04 -1.33
C THR A 341 -6.31 22.69 0.02
N ARG A 342 -5.72 23.85 0.35
CA ARG A 342 -6.19 24.73 1.46
C ARG A 342 -7.41 25.57 1.08
N THR A 343 -7.74 25.69 -0.21
CA THR A 343 -8.91 26.44 -0.67
C THR A 343 -10.22 25.79 -0.21
N THR A 344 -11.11 26.59 0.36
CA THR A 344 -12.41 26.15 0.94
C THR A 344 -13.55 26.07 -0.08
N SER A 345 -13.25 26.27 -1.37
CA SER A 345 -14.20 26.08 -2.46
C SER A 345 -14.08 24.65 -2.98
N LEU A 346 -15.10 23.82 -2.71
CA LEU A 346 -15.18 22.41 -3.12
C LEU A 346 -14.76 22.20 -4.58
N LYS A 347 -15.37 22.97 -5.50
CA LYS A 347 -15.15 22.88 -6.94
C LYS A 347 -13.74 23.27 -7.40
N ASN A 348 -13.01 24.03 -6.58
CA ASN A 348 -11.64 24.47 -6.85
C ASN A 348 -10.59 23.74 -5.98
N ASN A 349 -10.97 22.70 -5.24
CA ASN A 349 -10.09 21.93 -4.38
C ASN A 349 -9.99 20.48 -4.89
N PRO A 350 -8.85 20.03 -5.44
CA PRO A 350 -8.76 18.71 -6.08
C PRO A 350 -8.91 17.56 -5.08
N ALA A 351 -8.46 17.74 -3.84
CA ALA A 351 -8.65 16.74 -2.79
C ALA A 351 -10.13 16.66 -2.33
N ALA A 352 -10.85 17.78 -2.34
CA ALA A 352 -12.29 17.79 -2.07
C ALA A 352 -13.08 17.12 -3.21
N LEU A 353 -12.71 17.38 -4.47
CA LEU A 353 -13.29 16.70 -5.63
C LEU A 353 -13.09 15.19 -5.57
N LEU A 354 -11.89 14.71 -5.23
CA LEU A 354 -11.64 13.29 -4.98
C LEU A 354 -12.51 12.75 -3.83
N ALA A 355 -12.46 13.36 -2.65
CA ALA A 355 -13.21 12.91 -1.47
C ALA A 355 -14.73 12.89 -1.72
N MET A 356 -15.27 13.89 -2.45
CA MET A 356 -16.67 13.94 -2.86
C MET A 356 -17.02 12.80 -3.80
N CYS A 357 -16.17 12.52 -4.79
CA CYS A 357 -16.42 11.46 -5.77
C CYS A 357 -16.31 10.08 -5.12
N TRP A 358 -15.41 9.89 -4.17
CA TRP A 358 -15.33 8.66 -3.36
C TRP A 358 -16.61 8.50 -2.52
N TYR A 359 -17.04 9.55 -1.79
CA TYR A 359 -18.25 9.52 -0.95
C TYR A 359 -19.50 9.24 -1.79
N TRP A 360 -19.64 9.88 -2.96
CA TRP A 360 -20.71 9.58 -3.91
C TRP A 360 -20.64 8.13 -4.39
N ALA A 361 -19.47 7.64 -4.83
CA ALA A 361 -19.34 6.31 -5.40
C ALA A 361 -19.61 5.20 -4.36
N SER A 362 -19.14 5.37 -3.13
CA SER A 362 -19.23 4.41 -2.01
C SER A 362 -20.47 4.57 -1.11
N ASP A 363 -21.42 5.42 -1.52
CA ASP A 363 -22.62 5.78 -0.75
C ASP A 363 -22.32 6.33 0.67
N GLY A 364 -21.12 6.88 0.87
CA GLY A 364 -20.60 7.34 2.16
C GLY A 364 -20.29 6.23 3.17
N VAL A 365 -20.42 4.95 2.79
CA VAL A 365 -20.35 3.77 3.68
C VAL A 365 -19.43 2.66 3.19
N GLY A 366 -18.63 2.90 2.14
CA GLY A 366 -17.72 1.89 1.59
C GLY A 366 -18.38 0.87 0.65
N SER A 367 -19.54 1.18 0.06
CA SER A 367 -20.32 0.24 -0.78
C SER A 367 -19.62 -0.22 -2.07
N LYS A 368 -18.53 0.46 -2.46
CA LYS A 368 -17.73 0.18 -3.66
C LYS A 368 -16.24 0.25 -3.38
N ASP A 369 -15.50 -0.69 -3.95
CA ASP A 369 -14.05 -0.70 -4.02
C ASP A 369 -13.49 0.40 -4.94
N MET A 370 -12.32 0.92 -4.62
CA MET A 370 -11.57 1.88 -5.41
C MET A 370 -10.53 1.15 -6.28
N VAL A 371 -10.64 1.28 -7.61
CA VAL A 371 -9.67 0.70 -8.55
C VAL A 371 -8.73 1.78 -9.08
N ILE A 372 -7.42 1.64 -8.84
CA ILE A 372 -6.39 2.55 -9.32
C ILE A 372 -5.74 1.97 -10.58
N LEU A 373 -5.88 2.67 -11.72
CA LEU A 373 -5.41 2.20 -13.03
C LEU A 373 -4.39 3.20 -13.61
N PRO A 374 -3.10 3.09 -13.25
CA PRO A 374 -2.05 3.91 -13.85
C PRO A 374 -1.68 3.38 -15.24
N TYR A 375 -1.66 4.26 -16.25
CA TYR A 375 -1.19 3.94 -17.60
C TYR A 375 0.25 4.45 -17.77
N LYS A 376 1.14 4.01 -16.88
CA LYS A 376 2.58 4.29 -16.90
C LYS A 376 3.30 3.25 -16.06
N ASP A 377 4.33 2.61 -16.62
CA ASP A 377 5.04 1.50 -15.96
C ASP A 377 5.68 1.90 -14.62
N SER A 378 6.30 3.07 -14.53
CA SER A 378 6.93 3.55 -13.29
C SER A 378 5.92 3.90 -12.18
N LEU A 379 4.62 4.00 -12.49
CA LEU A 379 3.56 4.21 -11.50
C LEU A 379 2.91 2.90 -11.03
N LEU A 380 3.44 1.73 -11.42
CA LEU A 380 2.98 0.39 -11.03
C LEU A 380 2.73 0.24 -9.53
N LEU A 381 3.64 0.74 -8.68
CA LEU A 381 3.54 0.62 -7.23
C LEU A 381 2.63 1.67 -6.58
N PHE A 382 2.04 2.60 -7.34
CA PHE A 382 1.16 3.64 -6.79
C PHE A 382 -0.11 3.04 -6.16
N SER A 383 -0.70 2.00 -6.77
CA SER A 383 -1.84 1.29 -6.18
C SER A 383 -1.47 0.62 -4.85
N ARG A 384 -0.29 -0.01 -4.75
CA ARG A 384 0.22 -0.67 -3.53
C ARG A 384 0.58 0.34 -2.43
N TYR A 385 1.04 1.54 -2.79
CA TYR A 385 1.19 2.65 -1.85
C TYR A 385 -0.18 3.16 -1.35
N LEU A 386 -1.13 3.40 -2.27
CA LEU A 386 -2.48 3.83 -1.94
C LEU A 386 -3.27 2.80 -1.13
N GLN A 387 -3.00 1.51 -1.27
CA GLN A 387 -3.55 0.48 -0.38
C GLN A 387 -3.28 0.78 1.09
N GLN A 388 -2.03 1.06 1.49
CA GLN A 388 -1.77 1.44 2.88
C GLN A 388 -2.35 2.82 3.20
N LEU A 389 -2.14 3.83 2.35
CA LEU A 389 -2.58 5.19 2.64
C LEU A 389 -4.10 5.30 2.83
N VAL A 390 -4.89 4.61 2.00
CA VAL A 390 -6.35 4.66 2.04
C VAL A 390 -6.90 3.61 3.01
N MET A 391 -6.51 2.34 2.92
CA MET A 391 -7.16 1.27 3.70
C MET A 391 -6.77 1.32 5.19
N GLU A 392 -5.50 1.60 5.52
CA GLU A 392 -5.08 1.72 6.93
C GLU A 392 -5.59 3.02 7.58
N SER A 393 -5.86 4.07 6.79
CA SER A 393 -6.51 5.29 7.28
C SER A 393 -8.02 5.15 7.43
N LEU A 394 -8.72 4.63 6.43
CA LEU A 394 -10.19 4.65 6.37
C LEU A 394 -10.87 3.37 6.89
N GLY A 395 -10.16 2.24 6.93
CA GLY A 395 -10.65 0.98 7.51
C GLY A 395 -10.82 1.12 9.02
N LYS A 396 -12.04 1.29 9.52
CA LYS A 396 -12.34 1.61 10.92
C LYS A 396 -13.65 0.99 11.42
N GLU A 397 -13.57 0.27 12.53
CA GLU A 397 -14.73 -0.29 13.23
C GLU A 397 -15.61 0.81 13.83
N PHE A 398 -15.00 1.83 14.44
CA PHE A 398 -15.69 2.90 15.18
C PHE A 398 -15.51 4.29 14.54
N ASP A 399 -16.50 5.16 14.76
CA ASP A 399 -16.43 6.60 14.50
C ASP A 399 -15.92 7.40 15.72
N LEU A 400 -15.76 8.71 15.57
CA LEU A 400 -15.26 9.63 16.60
C LEU A 400 -16.23 9.83 17.77
N ASP A 401 -17.51 9.46 17.62
CA ASP A 401 -18.53 9.46 18.67
C ASP A 401 -18.62 8.09 19.38
N GLY A 402 -17.89 7.09 18.91
CA GLY A 402 -17.83 5.73 19.47
C GLY A 402 -18.85 4.74 18.90
N ASN A 403 -19.58 5.10 17.83
CA ASN A 403 -20.53 4.21 17.17
C ASN A 403 -19.79 3.19 16.28
N THR A 404 -20.25 1.93 16.25
CA THR A 404 -19.76 0.95 15.28
C THR A 404 -20.27 1.29 13.87
N VAL A 405 -19.35 1.64 12.96
CA VAL A 405 -19.64 2.04 11.57
C VAL A 405 -19.03 1.11 10.53
N ASN A 406 -17.96 0.38 10.83
CA ASN A 406 -17.25 -0.52 9.89
C ASN A 406 -16.90 0.15 8.54
N GLN A 407 -16.40 1.39 8.60
CA GLN A 407 -15.99 2.17 7.44
C GLN A 407 -14.76 1.59 6.73
N GLY A 408 -14.63 1.92 5.45
CA GLY A 408 -13.46 1.60 4.63
C GLY A 408 -13.64 1.94 3.15
N LEU A 409 -12.54 1.88 2.41
CA LEU A 409 -12.51 1.81 0.95
C LEU A 409 -11.43 0.80 0.57
N THR A 410 -11.83 -0.36 0.04
CA THR A 410 -10.86 -1.33 -0.50
C THR A 410 -10.12 -0.69 -1.67
N VAL A 411 -8.80 -0.81 -1.72
CA VAL A 411 -8.02 -0.38 -2.89
C VAL A 411 -7.42 -1.60 -3.58
N TYR A 412 -7.58 -1.67 -4.89
CA TYR A 412 -6.78 -2.56 -5.74
C TYR A 412 -6.44 -1.87 -7.07
N GLY A 413 -5.51 -2.44 -7.81
CA GLY A 413 -4.97 -1.82 -9.02
C GLY A 413 -3.58 -2.35 -9.34
N ASN A 414 -3.20 -2.34 -10.61
CA ASN A 414 -1.88 -2.77 -11.07
C ASN A 414 -1.39 -1.78 -12.14
N LYS A 415 -1.59 -2.03 -13.44
CA LYS A 415 -1.32 -1.04 -14.49
C LYS A 415 -2.06 -1.29 -15.81
N GLY A 416 -2.41 -0.19 -16.48
CA GLY A 416 -2.82 -0.19 -17.88
C GLY A 416 -1.61 -0.15 -18.83
N SER A 417 -1.66 -0.77 -20.02
CA SER A 417 -2.76 -1.56 -20.58
C SER A 417 -2.82 -3.02 -20.08
N THR A 418 -1.82 -3.50 -19.32
CA THR A 418 -1.69 -4.91 -18.89
C THR A 418 -2.98 -5.48 -18.29
N ASP A 419 -3.65 -4.73 -17.41
CA ASP A 419 -4.85 -5.17 -16.71
C ASP A 419 -6.07 -5.42 -17.62
N GLN A 420 -6.07 -4.87 -18.85
CA GLN A 420 -7.08 -5.16 -19.86
C GLN A 420 -7.11 -6.64 -20.25
N HIS A 421 -5.98 -7.33 -20.10
CA HIS A 421 -5.83 -8.76 -20.32
C HIS A 421 -5.93 -9.59 -19.02
N ALA A 422 -6.33 -8.95 -17.91
CA ALA A 422 -6.54 -9.59 -16.61
C ALA A 422 -7.97 -9.37 -16.08
N TYR A 423 -8.23 -8.26 -15.37
CA TYR A 423 -9.47 -8.07 -14.59
C TYR A 423 -10.39 -6.94 -15.07
N ILE A 424 -10.04 -6.18 -16.12
CA ILE A 424 -10.95 -5.18 -16.71
C ILE A 424 -12.28 -5.82 -17.20
N GLN A 425 -12.30 -7.12 -17.54
CA GLN A 425 -13.54 -7.84 -17.83
C GLN A 425 -14.51 -7.87 -16.63
N GLN A 426 -14.01 -8.06 -15.39
CA GLN A 426 -14.82 -7.95 -14.17
C GLN A 426 -15.33 -6.52 -13.98
N LEU A 427 -14.49 -5.52 -14.24
CA LEU A 427 -14.91 -4.12 -14.13
C LEU A 427 -16.01 -3.78 -15.16
N ARG A 428 -15.87 -4.25 -16.40
CA ARG A 428 -16.79 -3.90 -17.48
C ARG A 428 -18.13 -4.64 -17.36
N GLU A 429 -18.13 -5.96 -17.14
CA GLU A 429 -19.34 -6.80 -17.22
C GLU A 429 -19.72 -7.50 -15.90
N GLY A 430 -18.82 -7.52 -14.91
CA GLY A 430 -19.07 -8.11 -13.60
C GLY A 430 -19.90 -7.22 -12.65
N VAL A 431 -19.88 -7.56 -11.37
CA VAL A 431 -20.64 -6.88 -10.30
C VAL A 431 -20.28 -5.38 -10.23
N HIS A 432 -21.23 -4.52 -9.89
CA HIS A 432 -21.01 -3.07 -9.79
C HIS A 432 -20.56 -2.61 -8.38
N ASN A 433 -19.66 -3.38 -7.77
CA ASN A 433 -19.08 -3.11 -6.46
C ASN A 433 -17.81 -2.24 -6.52
N PHE A 434 -17.61 -1.43 -7.56
CA PHE A 434 -16.36 -0.66 -7.73
C PHE A 434 -16.55 0.67 -8.47
N PHE A 435 -15.60 1.59 -8.31
CA PHE A 435 -15.38 2.74 -9.19
C PHE A 435 -13.89 2.83 -9.60
N ALA A 436 -13.61 3.40 -10.77
CA ALA A 436 -12.25 3.47 -11.30
C ALA A 436 -11.63 4.87 -11.19
N THR A 437 -10.33 4.94 -10.90
CA THR A 437 -9.52 6.16 -11.06
C THR A 437 -8.36 5.86 -12.01
N PHE A 438 -8.40 6.47 -13.18
CA PHE A 438 -7.30 6.40 -14.14
C PHE A 438 -6.20 7.38 -13.74
N ILE A 439 -4.94 6.96 -13.80
CA ILE A 439 -3.79 7.88 -13.76
C ILE A 439 -3.18 7.96 -15.16
N GLU A 440 -3.31 9.12 -15.78
CA GLU A 440 -2.85 9.43 -17.13
C GLU A 440 -1.55 10.26 -17.07
N VAL A 441 -0.61 9.99 -17.98
CA VAL A 441 0.64 10.74 -18.12
C VAL A 441 0.72 11.24 -19.56
N LEU A 442 0.73 12.56 -19.78
CA LEU A 442 0.67 13.15 -21.12
C LEU A 442 1.97 12.98 -21.92
N ARG A 443 3.10 12.79 -21.22
CA ARG A 443 4.43 12.63 -21.80
C ARG A 443 4.93 11.21 -21.62
N ASP A 444 4.92 10.45 -22.71
CA ASP A 444 5.37 9.06 -22.72
C ASP A 444 6.88 8.90 -22.51
N ARG A 445 7.68 9.82 -23.07
CA ARG A 445 9.15 9.78 -23.07
C ARG A 445 9.77 11.16 -22.87
N PRO A 446 11.03 11.26 -22.40
CA PRO A 446 11.78 12.51 -22.43
C PRO A 446 11.85 13.08 -23.86
N PRO A 447 11.77 14.40 -24.07
CA PRO A 447 11.75 15.01 -25.40
C PRO A 447 12.92 14.54 -26.30
N GLY A 448 12.65 14.32 -27.58
CA GLY A 448 13.66 13.90 -28.55
C GLY A 448 14.01 12.40 -28.50
N HIS A 449 13.29 11.61 -27.70
CA HIS A 449 13.36 10.14 -27.66
C HIS A 449 12.14 9.49 -28.33
N ASP A 450 11.42 10.27 -29.12
CA ASP A 450 10.21 9.89 -29.85
C ASP A 450 10.53 8.83 -30.91
N TRP A 451 9.64 7.85 -31.09
CA TRP A 451 9.81 6.77 -32.06
C TRP A 451 8.47 6.34 -32.63
N ASP A 452 8.33 6.56 -33.94
CA ASP A 452 7.23 6.09 -34.76
C ASP A 452 7.28 4.56 -34.92
N LEU A 453 6.21 3.88 -34.51
CA LEU A 453 5.93 2.49 -34.90
C LEU A 453 5.41 2.44 -36.35
N GLU A 454 4.53 3.40 -36.66
CA GLU A 454 3.96 3.69 -37.98
C GLU A 454 4.01 5.21 -38.19
N PRO A 455 3.93 5.76 -39.42
CA PRO A 455 4.15 7.18 -39.66
C PRO A 455 3.19 8.10 -38.86
N GLY A 456 3.74 8.83 -37.90
CA GLY A 456 2.98 9.68 -36.97
C GLY A 456 2.24 8.93 -35.86
N VAL A 457 2.63 7.69 -35.52
CA VAL A 457 2.03 6.88 -34.45
C VAL A 457 3.12 6.22 -33.60
N THR A 458 3.16 6.56 -32.33
CA THR A 458 4.13 6.05 -31.34
C THR A 458 3.54 4.96 -30.44
N CYS A 459 4.35 4.37 -29.56
CA CYS A 459 3.84 3.53 -28.46
C CYS A 459 2.88 4.31 -27.53
N GLY A 460 3.05 5.62 -27.40
CA GLY A 460 2.26 6.50 -26.54
C GLY A 460 0.83 6.66 -27.04
N ASP A 461 0.65 6.84 -28.34
CA ASP A 461 -0.67 6.94 -28.98
C ASP A 461 -1.51 5.69 -28.76
N TYR A 462 -0.88 4.51 -28.80
CA TYR A 462 -1.54 3.25 -28.40
C TYR A 462 -1.87 3.22 -26.91
N LEU A 463 -0.97 3.66 -26.02
CA LEU A 463 -1.22 3.66 -24.57
C LEU A 463 -2.36 4.60 -24.18
N PHE A 464 -2.39 5.81 -24.75
CA PHE A 464 -3.47 6.79 -24.65
C PHE A 464 -4.78 6.24 -25.22
N GLY A 465 -4.77 5.66 -26.42
CA GLY A 465 -5.94 5.04 -27.04
C GLY A 465 -6.51 3.89 -26.19
N MET A 466 -5.64 3.09 -25.58
CA MET A 466 -5.99 2.02 -24.65
C MET A 466 -6.61 2.55 -23.34
N LEU A 467 -6.11 3.66 -22.79
CA LEU A 467 -6.71 4.34 -21.63
C LEU A 467 -8.11 4.86 -21.98
N GLN A 468 -8.20 5.72 -22.99
CA GLN A 468 -9.43 6.44 -23.35
C GLN A 468 -10.51 5.48 -23.89
N GLY A 469 -10.11 4.40 -24.57
CA GLY A 469 -10.95 3.27 -24.93
C GLY A 469 -11.53 2.57 -23.69
N THR A 470 -10.69 2.19 -22.72
CA THR A 470 -11.15 1.56 -21.47
C THR A 470 -12.08 2.46 -20.66
N ARG A 471 -11.67 3.72 -20.44
CA ARG A 471 -12.46 4.77 -19.75
C ARG A 471 -13.82 4.99 -20.40
N SER A 472 -13.95 4.76 -21.71
CA SER A 472 -15.21 4.92 -22.45
C SER A 472 -16.04 3.62 -22.51
N ALA A 473 -15.41 2.45 -22.60
CA ALA A 473 -16.08 1.16 -22.50
C ALA A 473 -16.67 0.91 -21.10
N LEU A 474 -16.00 1.38 -20.05
CA LEU A 474 -16.54 1.41 -18.68
C LEU A 474 -17.74 2.37 -18.57
N TYR A 475 -17.60 3.61 -19.06
CA TYR A 475 -18.68 4.61 -18.98
C TYR A 475 -19.95 4.21 -19.75
N ALA A 476 -19.80 3.62 -20.94
CA ALA A 476 -20.92 3.09 -21.73
C ALA A 476 -21.71 1.99 -20.97
N ASN A 477 -20.99 1.15 -20.21
CA ASN A 477 -21.55 0.13 -19.32
C ASN A 477 -22.03 0.71 -17.96
N GLY A 478 -22.16 2.04 -17.82
CA GLY A 478 -22.67 2.70 -16.61
C GLY A 478 -21.70 2.71 -15.43
N ARG A 479 -20.41 2.45 -15.65
CA ARG A 479 -19.39 2.42 -14.59
C ARG A 479 -18.79 3.81 -14.41
N GLU A 480 -18.71 4.25 -13.15
CA GLU A 480 -18.23 5.57 -12.79
C GLU A 480 -16.70 5.63 -12.81
N SER A 481 -16.14 6.75 -13.26
CA SER A 481 -14.69 6.94 -13.27
C SER A 481 -14.22 8.38 -13.04
N ILE A 482 -13.07 8.48 -12.38
CA ILE A 482 -12.26 9.69 -12.19
C ILE A 482 -11.04 9.56 -13.13
N SER A 483 -10.47 10.68 -13.58
CA SER A 483 -9.18 10.68 -14.27
C SER A 483 -8.27 11.75 -13.66
N VAL A 484 -7.13 11.31 -13.12
CA VAL A 484 -6.04 12.17 -12.63
C VAL A 484 -4.97 12.17 -13.70
N THR A 485 -4.63 13.33 -14.23
CA THR A 485 -3.67 13.47 -15.33
C THR A 485 -2.48 14.29 -14.84
N ILE A 486 -1.27 13.84 -15.13
CA ILE A 486 -0.03 14.62 -14.94
C ILE A 486 0.69 14.78 -16.27
N GLU A 487 1.47 15.85 -16.45
CA GLU A 487 2.23 16.03 -17.69
C GLU A 487 3.33 14.95 -17.84
N GLU A 488 4.20 14.80 -16.84
CA GLU A 488 5.32 13.85 -16.83
C GLU A 488 5.52 13.28 -15.41
N VAL A 489 6.05 12.07 -15.28
CA VAL A 489 6.47 11.52 -13.99
C VAL A 489 7.81 12.15 -13.60
N THR A 490 7.77 13.04 -12.61
CA THR A 490 8.90 13.82 -12.10
C THR A 490 8.83 13.87 -10.58
N PRO A 491 9.91 14.21 -9.85
CA PRO A 491 9.85 14.32 -8.39
C PRO A 491 8.73 15.26 -7.94
N ARG A 492 8.58 16.40 -8.62
CA ARG A 492 7.51 17.39 -8.40
C ARG A 492 6.11 16.80 -8.59
N SER A 493 5.83 16.11 -9.69
CA SER A 493 4.49 15.55 -9.94
C SER A 493 4.15 14.35 -9.05
N VAL A 494 5.13 13.50 -8.72
CA VAL A 494 4.95 12.40 -7.74
C VAL A 494 4.71 12.95 -6.34
N GLY A 495 5.45 13.99 -5.92
CA GLY A 495 5.20 14.69 -4.66
C GLY A 495 3.79 15.27 -4.58
N ALA A 496 3.32 15.88 -5.67
CA ALA A 496 1.95 16.37 -5.79
C ALA A 496 0.90 15.26 -5.72
N LEU A 497 1.11 14.11 -6.40
CA LEU A 497 0.18 12.97 -6.33
C LEU A 497 0.06 12.42 -4.89
N ILE A 498 1.18 12.29 -4.17
CA ILE A 498 1.18 11.85 -2.77
C ILE A 498 0.40 12.85 -1.90
N ALA A 499 0.67 14.15 -2.01
CA ALA A 499 -0.05 15.20 -1.28
C ALA A 499 -1.57 15.22 -1.57
N LEU A 500 -1.96 15.08 -2.84
CA LEU A 500 -3.35 15.05 -3.26
C LEU A 500 -4.14 13.93 -2.58
N TYR A 501 -3.59 12.71 -2.54
CA TYR A 501 -4.26 11.56 -1.94
C TYR A 501 -4.22 11.56 -0.41
N GLU A 502 -3.12 12.00 0.23
CA GLU A 502 -3.08 12.19 1.69
C GLU A 502 -4.16 13.16 2.17
N ARG A 503 -4.32 14.28 1.42
CA ARG A 503 -5.35 15.27 1.70
C ARG A 503 -6.76 14.75 1.45
N ALA A 504 -6.98 14.03 0.36
CA ALA A 504 -8.29 13.46 0.03
C ALA A 504 -8.74 12.41 1.07
N VAL A 505 -7.81 11.62 1.60
CA VAL A 505 -8.05 10.71 2.74
C VAL A 505 -8.45 11.49 3.99
N GLY A 506 -7.74 12.56 4.34
CA GLY A 506 -8.09 13.41 5.49
C GLY A 506 -9.47 14.06 5.38
N LEU A 507 -9.82 14.57 4.19
CA LEU A 507 -11.14 15.14 3.91
C LEU A 507 -12.25 14.07 3.94
N TYR A 508 -12.04 12.92 3.30
CA TYR A 508 -13.02 11.81 3.31
C TYR A 508 -13.27 11.32 4.74
N ALA A 509 -12.23 11.12 5.54
CA ALA A 509 -12.36 10.68 6.93
C ALA A 509 -13.21 11.64 7.76
N SER A 510 -13.08 12.95 7.55
CA SER A 510 -13.95 13.95 8.20
C SER A 510 -15.39 13.96 7.68
N LEU A 511 -15.65 13.49 6.46
CA LEU A 511 -17.02 13.34 5.92
C LEU A 511 -17.74 12.09 6.46
N VAL A 512 -16.98 11.07 6.89
CA VAL A 512 -17.50 9.82 7.47
C VAL A 512 -17.24 9.69 8.98
N ASN A 513 -16.79 10.77 9.63
CA ASN A 513 -16.61 10.90 11.09
C ASN A 513 -15.57 9.95 11.74
N ILE A 514 -14.46 9.59 11.07
CA ILE A 514 -13.47 8.63 11.60
C ILE A 514 -12.07 9.23 11.85
N ASN A 515 -11.33 8.67 12.81
CA ASN A 515 -9.90 8.99 13.01
C ASN A 515 -9.04 8.34 11.91
N ALA A 516 -8.59 9.13 10.94
CA ALA A 516 -7.72 8.65 9.85
C ALA A 516 -6.30 8.23 10.28
N TYR A 517 -5.89 8.51 11.52
CA TYR A 517 -4.48 8.66 11.89
C TYR A 517 -3.97 7.67 12.96
N HIS A 518 -4.85 6.93 13.62
CA HIS A 518 -4.50 5.74 14.41
C HIS A 518 -4.55 4.43 13.57
N GLN A 519 -4.22 3.27 14.16
CA GLN A 519 -4.28 1.96 13.51
C GLN A 519 -4.54 0.79 14.48
N PRO A 520 -5.67 0.74 15.21
CA PRO A 520 -5.91 -0.28 16.24
C PRO A 520 -5.87 -1.73 15.73
N GLY A 521 -6.36 -1.99 14.52
CA GLY A 521 -6.48 -3.34 13.96
C GLY A 521 -5.14 -4.09 13.78
N VAL A 522 -4.04 -3.38 13.48
CA VAL A 522 -2.72 -4.04 13.30
C VAL A 522 -2.07 -4.43 14.63
N GLU A 523 -2.41 -3.77 15.74
CA GLU A 523 -1.89 -4.14 17.07
C GLU A 523 -2.56 -5.42 17.59
N ALA A 524 -3.83 -5.66 17.26
CA ALA A 524 -4.52 -6.92 17.57
C ALA A 524 -3.84 -8.12 16.90
N GLY A 525 -3.47 -8.00 15.61
CA GLY A 525 -2.74 -9.05 14.88
C GLY A 525 -1.36 -9.34 15.48
N LYS A 526 -0.61 -8.30 15.87
CA LYS A 526 0.69 -8.46 16.56
C LYS A 526 0.56 -9.15 17.91
N LYS A 527 -0.50 -8.83 18.68
CA LYS A 527 -0.77 -9.49 19.97
C LYS A 527 -1.04 -10.98 19.78
N ALA A 528 -1.92 -11.35 18.85
CA ALA A 528 -2.23 -12.75 18.55
C ALA A 528 -0.98 -13.53 18.09
N ALA A 529 -0.15 -12.93 17.23
CA ALA A 529 1.13 -13.54 16.82
C ALA A 529 2.10 -13.74 18.00
N ALA A 530 2.17 -12.80 18.93
CA ALA A 530 2.98 -12.93 20.15
C ALA A 530 2.45 -14.03 21.09
N GLU A 531 1.14 -14.24 21.16
CA GLU A 531 0.49 -15.31 21.92
C GLU A 531 0.81 -16.69 21.34
N VAL A 532 0.77 -16.85 20.01
CA VAL A 532 1.22 -18.07 19.32
C VAL A 532 2.71 -18.35 19.55
N LEU A 533 3.58 -17.33 19.45
CA LEU A 533 5.02 -17.48 19.73
C LEU A 533 5.32 -17.79 21.21
N ALA A 534 4.44 -17.40 22.13
CA ALA A 534 4.53 -17.79 23.54
C ALA A 534 4.04 -19.22 23.78
N LEU A 535 3.02 -19.68 23.04
CA LEU A 535 2.56 -21.07 23.04
C LEU A 535 3.62 -22.01 22.45
N GLN A 536 4.25 -21.65 21.33
CA GLN A 536 5.33 -22.43 20.71
C GLN A 536 6.47 -22.74 21.68
N LYS A 537 6.84 -21.78 22.53
CA LYS A 537 7.86 -21.97 23.59
C LYS A 537 7.42 -22.95 24.68
N ARG A 538 6.13 -22.98 25.04
CA ARG A 538 5.59 -23.97 25.99
C ARG A 538 5.58 -25.37 25.39
N VAL A 539 5.10 -25.50 24.14
CA VAL A 539 5.11 -26.77 23.39
C VAL A 539 6.54 -27.31 23.26
N LEU A 540 7.52 -26.46 22.93
CA LEU A 540 8.94 -26.85 22.89
C LEU A 540 9.46 -27.32 24.27
N SER A 541 9.07 -26.69 25.38
CA SER A 541 9.46 -27.16 26.72
C SER A 541 8.90 -28.57 26.98
N VAL A 542 7.60 -28.76 26.77
CA VAL A 542 6.91 -30.04 26.99
C VAL A 542 7.50 -31.18 26.13
N LEU A 543 7.79 -30.90 24.85
CA LEU A 543 8.44 -31.87 23.96
C LEU A 543 9.88 -32.19 24.38
N ASN A 544 10.67 -31.18 24.76
CA ASN A 544 12.03 -31.39 25.26
C ASN A 544 12.02 -32.22 26.56
N GLU A 545 11.14 -31.91 27.50
CA GLU A 545 10.98 -32.64 28.76
C GLU A 545 10.57 -34.11 28.55
N ALA A 546 9.68 -34.39 27.59
CA ALA A 546 9.31 -35.75 27.19
C ALA A 546 10.46 -36.50 26.48
N SER A 547 11.24 -35.80 25.66
CA SER A 547 12.42 -36.36 24.97
C SER A 547 13.59 -36.71 25.90
N CYS A 548 13.63 -36.09 27.09
CA CYS A 548 14.65 -36.35 28.12
C CYS A 548 14.36 -37.55 29.02
N LYS A 549 13.24 -38.26 28.82
CA LYS A 549 12.89 -39.48 29.56
C LYS A 549 13.50 -40.72 28.89
N ASP A 550 13.75 -41.77 29.67
CA ASP A 550 14.20 -43.08 29.19
C ASP A 550 13.22 -44.18 29.65
N PRO A 551 12.48 -44.85 28.74
CA PRO A 551 12.38 -44.52 27.32
C PRO A 551 11.71 -43.16 27.09
N VAL A 552 11.90 -42.58 25.89
CA VAL A 552 11.25 -41.33 25.47
C VAL A 552 9.74 -41.45 25.65
N GLU A 553 9.14 -40.44 26.28
CA GLU A 553 7.71 -40.42 26.56
C GLU A 553 6.93 -40.02 25.29
N PRO A 554 6.09 -40.90 24.72
CA PRO A 554 5.16 -40.50 23.67
C PRO A 554 4.07 -39.61 24.27
N LEU A 555 3.66 -38.56 23.56
CA LEU A 555 2.55 -37.69 23.96
C LEU A 555 1.52 -37.59 22.84
N THR A 556 0.24 -37.60 23.24
CA THR A 556 -0.88 -37.15 22.42
C THR A 556 -0.95 -35.63 22.34
N LEU A 557 -1.74 -35.09 21.40
CA LEU A 557 -1.99 -33.65 21.32
C LEU A 557 -2.68 -33.12 22.58
N ASP A 558 -3.62 -33.88 23.12
CA ASP A 558 -4.35 -33.56 24.36
C ASP A 558 -3.37 -33.47 25.56
N GLU A 559 -2.47 -34.45 25.72
CA GLU A 559 -1.45 -34.41 26.78
C GLU A 559 -0.46 -33.25 26.63
N ILE A 560 -0.12 -32.84 25.40
CA ILE A 560 0.69 -31.63 25.17
C ILE A 560 -0.11 -30.38 25.54
N ALA A 561 -1.41 -30.33 25.21
CA ALA A 561 -2.27 -29.19 25.48
C ALA A 561 -2.54 -28.98 26.97
N ASP A 562 -2.81 -30.05 27.72
CA ASP A 562 -2.92 -30.05 29.18
C ASP A 562 -1.62 -29.57 29.84
N ARG A 563 -0.46 -30.09 29.39
CA ARG A 563 0.86 -29.69 29.90
C ARG A 563 1.26 -28.26 29.52
N CYS A 564 0.78 -27.75 28.38
CA CYS A 564 0.92 -26.34 27.98
C CYS A 564 -0.09 -25.41 28.66
N HIS A 565 -1.03 -25.98 29.45
CA HIS A 565 -2.16 -25.31 30.07
C HIS A 565 -2.99 -24.49 29.08
N ALA A 566 -3.30 -25.09 27.92
CA ALA A 566 -4.10 -24.48 26.85
C ALA A 566 -4.86 -25.55 26.03
N PRO A 567 -5.79 -26.33 26.64
CA PRO A 567 -6.60 -27.33 25.94
C PRO A 567 -7.45 -26.73 24.81
N GLU A 568 -7.87 -25.48 24.93
CA GLU A 568 -8.60 -24.73 23.89
C GLU A 568 -7.74 -24.41 22.65
N GLU A 569 -6.42 -24.40 22.78
CA GLU A 569 -5.46 -24.12 21.69
C GLU A 569 -4.97 -25.39 20.97
N ILE A 570 -5.61 -26.55 21.15
CA ILE A 570 -5.13 -27.84 20.61
C ILE A 570 -4.90 -27.83 19.08
N GLU A 571 -5.69 -27.08 18.30
CA GLU A 571 -5.46 -26.89 16.86
C GLU A 571 -4.20 -26.08 16.58
N MET A 572 -3.92 -25.05 17.38
CA MET A 572 -2.71 -24.23 17.28
C MET A 572 -1.47 -25.02 17.72
N ILE A 573 -1.58 -25.84 18.77
CA ILE A 573 -0.53 -26.76 19.22
C ILE A 573 -0.18 -27.76 18.11
N TYR A 574 -1.18 -28.35 17.44
CA TYR A 574 -0.94 -29.20 16.28
C TYR A 574 -0.19 -28.46 15.15
N LYS A 575 -0.62 -27.24 14.78
CA LYS A 575 0.06 -26.41 13.77
C LYS A 575 1.49 -26.04 14.16
N ILE A 576 1.72 -25.75 15.44
CA ILE A 576 3.05 -25.48 16.01
C ILE A 576 3.95 -26.71 15.85
N ILE A 577 3.46 -27.91 16.17
CA ILE A 577 4.23 -29.16 16.04
C ILE A 577 4.55 -29.41 14.55
N ALA A 578 3.55 -29.30 13.68
CA ALA A 578 3.70 -29.46 12.22
C ALA A 578 4.49 -28.33 11.51
N HIS A 579 4.94 -27.31 12.25
CA HIS A 579 5.87 -26.28 11.78
C HIS A 579 7.33 -26.59 12.18
N MET A 580 7.54 -27.41 13.22
CA MET A 580 8.86 -27.68 13.80
C MET A 580 9.48 -29.01 13.34
N PHE A 581 8.71 -29.86 12.65
CA PHE A 581 9.11 -31.20 12.15
C PHE A 581 8.58 -31.44 10.74
#